data_AF-A0A379U670-F1
#
_entry.id   AF-A0A379U670-F1
#
_cell.length_a   1.000
_cell.length_b   1.000
_cell.length_c   1.000
_cell.angle_alpha   90.00
_cell.angle_beta   90.00
_cell.angle_gamma   90.00
#
_symmetry.space_group_name_H-M   'P 1'
#
loop_
_entity.id
_entity.type
_entity.pdbx_description
1 polymer ?
#
loop_
_entity_poly.entity_id
_entity_poly.type
_entity_poly.pdbx_seq_one_letter_code
_entity_poly.pdbx_strand_id
1 'polypeptide(L)' 'MDFSRPGKPTDNPFIESFKGSLRDECLNIHWFLSLEDAQDKL' A
#
# COMPACT_ATOMS: atom_id res chain seq x y z
N MET A 1 -4.25 -6.42 -17.20
CA MET A 1 -3.82 -5.71 -15.97
C MET A 1 -3.64 -4.26 -16.36
N ASP A 2 -4.64 -3.44 -16.04
CA ASP A 2 -4.64 -2.01 -16.31
C ASP A 2 -3.78 -1.31 -15.25
N PHE A 3 -2.50 -1.15 -15.55
CA PHE A 3 -1.61 -0.34 -14.74
C PHE A 3 -1.92 1.13 -14.94
N SER A 4 -1.99 1.89 -13.85
CA SER A 4 -2.06 3.35 -13.89
C SER A 4 -0.86 3.87 -14.69
N ARG A 5 -1.10 4.75 -15.68
CA ARG A 5 -0.01 5.22 -16.53
C ARG A 5 0.92 6.10 -15.70
N PRO A 6 2.25 5.98 -15.85
CA PRO A 6 3.18 6.89 -15.19
C PRO A 6 2.82 8.33 -15.56
N GLY A 7 2.50 9.16 -14.55
CA GLY A 7 2.09 10.55 -14.74
C GLY A 7 0.59 10.82 -14.80
N LYS A 8 -0.28 9.81 -14.71
CA LYS A 8 -1.73 9.98 -14.53
C LYS A 8 -2.25 9.21 -13.30
N PRO A 9 -2.12 9.78 -12.09
CA PRO A 9 -2.50 9.16 -10.82
C PRO A 9 -4.03 9.09 -10.60
N THR A 10 -4.81 9.03 -11.67
CA THR A 10 -6.28 9.02 -11.62
C THR A 10 -6.87 8.08 -12.66
N ASP A 11 -6.04 7.28 -13.34
CA ASP A 11 -6.55 6.28 -14.29
C ASP A 11 -7.34 5.19 -13.57
N ASN A 12 -7.17 5.03 -12.25
CA ASN A 12 -7.87 4.02 -11.47
C ASN A 12 -8.14 4.47 -10.02
N PRO A 13 -8.96 5.51 -9.85
CA PRO A 13 -9.08 6.23 -8.58
C PRO A 13 -9.63 5.36 -7.45
N PHE A 14 -10.49 4.39 -7.77
CA PHE A 14 -11.04 3.45 -6.78
C PHE A 14 -9.96 2.51 -6.25
N ILE A 15 -9.18 1.88 -7.14
CA ILE A 15 -8.13 0.94 -6.74
C ILE A 15 -6.98 1.69 -6.05
N GLU A 16 -6.65 2.90 -6.48
CA GLU A 16 -5.64 3.74 -5.83
C GLU A 16 -6.09 4.16 -4.42
N SER A 17 -7.34 4.61 -4.25
CA SER A 17 -7.91 4.98 -2.94
C SER A 17 -8.02 3.78 -2.01
N PHE A 18 -8.48 2.63 -2.52
CA PHE A 18 -8.55 1.38 -1.75
C PHE A 18 -7.16 0.93 -1.28
N LYS A 19 -6.16 0.92 -2.17
CA LYS A 19 -4.77 0.61 -1.79
C LYS A 19 -4.19 1.64 -0.81
N GLY A 20 -4.59 2.90 -0.90
CA GLY A 20 -4.22 3.96 0.05
C GLY A 20 -4.77 3.70 1.44
N SER A 21 -6.09 3.61 1.57
CA SER A 21 -6.80 3.37 2.84
C SER A 21 -6.36 2.05 3.48
N LEU A 22 -6.25 0.95 2.73
CA LEU A 22 -5.76 -0.31 3.29
C LEU A 22 -4.35 -0.20 3.87
N ARG A 23 -3.46 0.56 3.23
CA ARG A 23 -2.10 0.74 3.75
C ARG A 23 -2.10 1.57 5.02
N ASP A 24 -2.85 2.67 5.02
CA ASP A 24 -2.94 3.60 6.15
C ASP A 24 -3.61 2.94 7.38
N GLU A 25 -4.72 2.24 7.15
CA GLU A 25 -5.55 1.66 8.21
C GLU A 25 -5.07 0.29 8.68
N CYS A 26 -4.50 -0.55 7.81
CA CYS A 26 -4.21 -1.96 8.12
C CYS A 26 -2.73 -2.30 8.17
N LEU A 27 -1.90 -1.71 7.29
CA LEU A 27 -0.49 -2.08 7.16
C LEU A 27 0.48 -1.13 7.87
N ASN A 28 0.08 0.12 8.14
CA ASN A 28 0.89 1.08 8.90
C ASN A 28 0.75 0.94 10.43
N ILE A 29 -0.08 0.00 10.91
CA ILE A 29 -0.26 -0.24 12.35
C ILE A 29 1.04 -0.74 13.00
N HIS A 30 1.89 -1.41 12.22
CA HIS A 30 3.20 -1.85 12.67
C HIS A 30 4.29 -1.13 11.87
N TRP A 31 5.05 -0.28 12.55
CA TRP A 31 6.32 0.17 12.02
C TRP A 31 7.32 -0.99 12.08
N PHE A 32 7.63 -1.53 10.91
CA PHE A 32 8.70 -2.49 10.75
C PHE A 32 9.99 -1.77 10.39
N LEU A 33 11.05 -2.06 11.13
CA LEU A 33 12.38 -1.47 10.89
C LEU A 33 13.12 -2.17 9.74
N SER A 34 12.78 -3.43 9.47
CA SER A 34 13.36 -4.26 8.43
C SER A 34 12.42 -5.41 8.04
N LEU A 35 12.73 -6.12 6.95
CA LEU A 35 11.98 -7.31 6.55
C LEU A 35 12.05 -8.42 7.62
N GLU A 36 13.18 -8.51 8.31
CA GLU A 36 13.41 -9.44 9.43
C GLU A 36 12.52 -9.09 10.63
N ASP A 37 12.46 -7.80 11.00
CA ASP A 37 11.56 -7.30 12.05
C ASP A 37 10.06 -7.54 11.71
N ALA A 38 9.72 -7.56 10.42
CA ALA A 38 8.39 -7.94 9.96
C ALA A 38 8.11 -9.45 10.05
N GLN A 39 9.12 -10.30 9.90
CA GLN A 39 8.99 -11.74 10.02
C GLN A 39 8.93 -12.20 11.48
N ASP A 40 9.64 -11.54 12.39
CA ASP A 40 9.63 -11.88 13.83
C ASP A 40 8.33 -11.47 14.55
N LYS A 41 7.60 -10.47 14.02
CA LYS A 41 6.38 -9.92 14.63
C LYS A 41 5.08 -10.50 14.05
N LEU A 42 5.18 -11.42 13.08
CA LEU A 42 4.06 -12.12 12.45
C LEU A 42 3.76 -13.45 13.13
#